data_AF-M1C556-F1
#
_entry.id   AF-M1C556-F1
#
_cell.length_a   1.000
_cell.length_b   1.000
_cell.length_c   1.000
_cell.angle_alpha   90.00
_cell.angle_beta   90.00
_cell.angle_gamma   90.00
#
_symmetry.space_group_name_H-M   'P 1'
#
loop_
_entity.id
_entity.type
_entity.pdbx_description
1 polymer ?
#
loop_
_entity_poly.entity_id
_entity_poly.type
_entity_poly.pdbx_seq_one_letter_code
_entity_poly.pdbx_strand_id
1 'polypeptide(L)'
;MHQLLGISSVEQVPAQFVLQQHDNPLSKKLNDIINEIRRQRCNYLRLRLCKKGDSSGMLFFSNMVEDKTSIGLSYVEFLVHIHRHVQSKMA
;
A
#
# COMPACT_ATOMS: atom_id res chain seq x y z
N MET A 1 16.61 4.32 7.81
CA MET A 1 16.49 3.75 6.45
C MET A 1 17.67 2.86 6.07
N HIS A 2 18.90 3.29 6.35
CA HIS A 2 20.12 2.55 5.98
C HIS A 2 20.12 1.08 6.42
N GLN A 3 19.74 0.78 7.66
CA GLN A 3 19.68 -0.59 8.20
C GLN A 3 18.61 -1.51 7.58
N LEU A 4 17.64 -0.93 6.86
CA LEU A 4 16.45 -1.62 6.36
C LEU A 4 16.47 -1.74 4.84
N LEU A 5 16.79 -0.64 4.17
CA LEU A 5 16.75 -0.49 2.71
C LEU A 5 18.16 -0.30 2.11
N GLY A 6 19.20 -0.15 2.93
CA GLY A 6 20.56 0.16 2.45
C GLY A 6 20.75 1.61 1.99
N ILE A 7 19.75 2.47 2.18
CA ILE A 7 19.71 3.83 1.62
C ILE A 7 19.86 4.88 2.72
N SER A 8 20.71 5.88 2.48
CA SER A 8 20.99 6.97 3.41
C SER A 8 19.95 8.09 3.34
N SER A 9 19.32 8.30 2.18
CA SER A 9 18.27 9.31 1.98
C SER A 9 17.08 8.77 1.18
N VAL A 10 15.88 9.28 1.46
CA VAL A 10 14.63 8.95 0.73
C VAL A 10 14.70 9.38 -0.74
N GLU A 11 15.56 10.35 -1.05
CA GLU A 11 15.75 10.85 -2.42
C GLU A 11 16.55 9.90 -3.29
N GLN A 12 17.31 8.98 -2.69
CA GLN A 12 18.12 7.99 -3.40
C GLN A 12 17.33 6.72 -3.75
N VAL A 13 16.01 6.68 -3.49
CA VAL A 13 15.18 5.51 -3.80
C VAL A 13 14.96 5.44 -5.32
N PRO A 14 15.46 4.40 -6.00
CA PRO A 14 15.23 4.24 -7.43
C PRO A 14 13.75 3.89 -7.70
N ALA A 15 13.25 4.28 -8.87
CA ALA A 15 11.88 3.96 -9.31
C ALA A 15 11.62 2.45 -9.38
N GLN A 16 12.66 1.66 -9.63
CA GLN A 16 12.65 0.20 -9.55
C GLN A 16 13.49 -0.25 -8.36
N PHE A 17 12.83 -0.43 -7.22
CA PHE A 17 13.49 -0.92 -6.01
C PHE A 17 13.40 -2.43 -5.92
N VAL A 18 14.56 -3.06 -5.72
CA VAL A 18 14.68 -4.48 -5.37
C VAL A 18 15.13 -4.54 -3.92
N LEU A 19 14.32 -5.16 -3.06
CA LEU A 19 14.69 -5.34 -1.66
C LEU A 19 15.88 -6.29 -1.56
N GLN A 20 17.01 -5.78 -1.07
CA GLN A 20 18.16 -6.60 -0.76
C GLN A 20 18.08 -7.09 0.69
N GLN A 21 18.61 -8.29 0.92
CA GLN A 21 18.75 -8.84 2.25
C GLN A 21 20.10 -8.41 2.81
N HIS A 22 20.10 -7.47 3.75
CA HIS A 22 21.30 -7.07 4.47
C HIS A 22 21.51 -7.96 5.69
N ASP A 23 22.75 -8.11 6.14
CA ASP A 23 23.08 -8.91 7.33
C ASP A 23 22.78 -8.15 8.63
N ASN A 24 21.51 -7.76 8.78
CA ASN A 24 20.97 -7.05 9.93
C ASN A 24 19.66 -7.72 10.34
N PRO A 25 19.41 -7.98 11.63
CA PRO A 25 18.18 -8.63 12.11
C PRO A 25 16.90 -7.96 11.59
N LEU A 26 16.90 -6.63 11.45
CA LEU A 26 15.73 -5.88 10.96
C LEU A 26 15.45 -6.13 9.47
N SER A 27 16.51 -6.21 8.65
CA SER A 27 16.40 -6.51 7.21
C SER A 27 15.96 -7.95 6.98
N LYS A 28 16.49 -8.90 7.77
CA LYS A 28 16.03 -10.31 7.77
C LYS A 28 14.55 -10.41 8.08
N LYS A 29 14.11 -9.80 9.19
CA LYS A 29 12.69 -9.79 9.59
C LYS A 29 11.76 -9.18 8.53
N LEU A 30 12.17 -8.09 7.87
CA LEU A 30 11.38 -7.51 6.77
C LEU A 30 11.26 -8.48 5.58
N ASN A 31 12.38 -9.09 5.17
CA ASN A 31 12.39 -10.05 4.07
C ASN A 31 11.52 -11.27 4.40
N ASP A 32 11.59 -11.79 5.62
CA ASP A 32 10.78 -12.94 6.06
C ASP A 32 9.28 -12.63 5.97
N ILE A 33 8.85 -11.46 6.44
CA ILE A 33 7.44 -11.01 6.35
C ILE A 33 7.00 -10.91 4.88
N ILE A 34 7.82 -10.29 4.02
CA ILE A 34 7.48 -10.14 2.60
C ILE A 34 7.43 -11.49 1.89
N ASN A 35 8.35 -12.40 2.23
CA ASN A 35 8.38 -13.74 1.65
C ASN A 35 7.19 -14.57 2.11
N GLU A 36 6.75 -14.43 3.36
CA GLU A 36 5.54 -15.10 3.85
C GLU A 36 4.29 -14.59 3.12
N ILE A 37 4.15 -13.27 2.93
CA ILE A 37 3.06 -12.69 2.13
C ILE A 37 3.09 -13.22 0.69
N ARG A 38 4.28 -13.32 0.08
CA ARG A 38 4.44 -13.89 -1.27
C ARG A 38 4.07 -15.36 -1.33
N ARG A 39 4.42 -16.15 -0.31
CA ARG A 39 4.11 -17.59 -0.24
C ARG A 39 2.61 -17.86 -0.19
N GLN A 40 1.83 -16.95 0.41
CA GLN A 40 0.38 -17.05 0.48
C GLN A 40 -0.34 -16.66 -0.83
N ARG A 41 0.39 -16.22 -1.86
CA ARG A 41 -0.18 -15.77 -3.13
C ARG A 41 0.37 -16.61 -4.28
N CYS A 42 -0.47 -16.94 -5.24
CA CYS A 42 -0.10 -17.71 -6.43
C CYS A 42 0.77 -16.93 -7.43
N ASN A 43 0.75 -15.59 -7.37
CA ASN A 43 1.48 -14.71 -8.27
C ASN A 43 2.58 -13.94 -7.55
N TYR A 44 3.68 -13.67 -8.24
CA TYR A 44 4.77 -12.87 -7.70
C TYR A 44 4.33 -11.41 -7.50
N LEU A 45 4.24 -10.99 -6.24
CA LEU A 45 3.94 -9.61 -5.88
C LEU A 45 5.16 -8.71 -6.11
N ARG A 46 5.06 -7.83 -7.11
CA ARG A 46 6.06 -6.79 -7.37
C ARG A 46 6.04 -5.75 -6.25
N LEU A 47 7.15 -5.65 -5.52
CA LEU A 47 7.37 -4.62 -4.51
C LEU A 47 7.55 -3.25 -5.20
N ARG A 48 6.89 -2.22 -4.67
CA ARG A 48 7.07 -0.82 -5.09
C ARG A 48 7.21 0.03 -3.84
N LEU A 49 8.25 0.87 -3.81
CA LEU A 49 8.39 1.90 -2.80
C LEU A 49 7.70 3.17 -3.29
N CYS A 50 6.79 3.70 -2.50
CA CYS A 50 6.09 4.95 -2.79
C CYS A 50 6.66 6.05 -1.88
N LYS A 51 7.14 7.13 -2.47
CA LYS A 51 7.62 8.31 -1.74
C LYS A 51 6.47 9.31 -1.58
N LYS A 52 6.36 9.93 -0.41
CA LYS A 52 5.41 11.03 -0.19
C LYS A 52 5.75 12.21 -1.12
N GLY A 53 4.80 12.60 -1.98
CA GLY A 53 4.97 13.67 -2.96
C GLY A 53 5.40 13.22 -4.36
N ASP A 54 5.67 11.93 -4.57
CA ASP A 54 5.95 11.38 -5.91
C ASP A 54 4.65 10.94 -6.60
N SER A 55 4.66 10.95 -7.93
CA SER A 55 3.59 10.48 -8.83
C SER A 55 3.16 9.03 -8.56
N SER A 56 4.06 8.20 -8.04
CA SER A 56 3.77 6.84 -7.59
C SER A 56 2.74 6.77 -6.45
N GLY A 57 2.52 7.88 -5.74
CA GLY A 57 1.50 8.01 -4.70
C GLY A 57 0.08 7.82 -5.21
N MET A 58 -0.23 8.19 -6.47
CA MET A 58 -1.59 8.03 -7.01
C MET A 58 -2.06 6.58 -7.00
N LEU A 59 -1.17 5.65 -7.37
CA LEU A 59 -1.48 4.23 -7.34
C LEU A 59 -1.52 3.66 -5.91
N PHE A 60 -0.73 4.22 -5.00
CA PHE A 60 -0.84 3.87 -3.58
C PHE A 60 -2.23 4.26 -3.05
N PHE A 61 -2.67 5.48 -3.34
CA PHE A 61 -3.99 5.97 -2.93
C PHE A 61 -5.14 5.19 -3.57
N SER A 62 -4.98 4.67 -4.80
CA SER A 62 -6.01 3.81 -5.40
C SER A 62 -6.21 2.47 -4.69
N ASN A 63 -5.23 2.03 -3.88
CA ASN A 63 -5.37 0.81 -3.07
C ASN A 63 -6.03 1.08 -1.70
N MET A 64 -6.22 2.34 -1.30
CA MET A 64 -6.89 2.72 -0.05
C MET A 64 -8.41 2.78 -0.28
N VAL A 65 -9.02 1.61 -0.37
CA VAL A 65 -10.43 1.44 -0.79
C VAL A 65 -11.46 2.02 0.19
N GLU A 66 -11.08 2.24 1.44
CA GLU A 66 -11.98 2.84 2.44
C GLU A 66 -12.01 4.37 2.36
N ASP A 67 -10.92 4.96 1.87
CA ASP A 67 -10.78 6.40 1.72
C ASP A 67 -11.55 6.91 0.50
N LYS A 68 -11.84 8.21 0.53
CA LYS A 68 -12.45 8.86 -0.62
C LYS A 68 -11.45 8.91 -1.78
N THR A 69 -11.77 8.20 -2.84
CA THR A 69 -11.00 8.25 -4.09
C THR A 69 -11.61 9.28 -5.03
N SER A 70 -10.88 9.68 -6.08
CA SER A 70 -11.40 10.60 -7.11
C SER A 70 -12.61 10.04 -7.87
N ILE A 71 -12.85 8.73 -7.79
CA ILE A 71 -13.87 8.01 -8.57
C ILE A 71 -15.06 7.59 -7.69
N GLY A 72 -14.89 7.50 -6.37
CA GLY A 72 -15.86 6.83 -5.50
C GLY A 72 -16.08 7.51 -4.15
N LEU A 73 -17.16 7.07 -3.49
CA LEU A 73 -17.46 7.43 -2.11
C LEU A 73 -16.48 6.72 -1.17
N SER A 74 -16.16 7.36 -0.06
CA SER A 74 -15.53 6.66 1.08
C SER A 74 -16.48 5.61 1.65
N TYR A 75 -15.92 4.67 2.42
CA TYR A 75 -16.71 3.63 3.09
C TYR A 75 -17.86 4.23 3.94
N VAL A 76 -17.59 5.30 4.68
CA VAL A 76 -18.61 5.97 5.52
C VAL A 76 -19.69 6.63 4.67
N GLU A 77 -19.31 7.36 3.62
CA GLU A 77 -20.27 7.98 2.70
C GLU A 77 -21.13 6.92 1.99
N PHE A 78 -20.54 5.78 1.62
CA PHE A 78 -21.25 4.66 1.02
C PHE A 78 -22.29 4.06 1.98
N LEU A 79 -21.92 3.83 3.25
CA LEU A 79 -22.87 3.34 4.26
C LEU A 79 -24.06 4.30 4.46
N VAL A 80 -23.80 5.61 4.52
CA VAL A 80 -24.85 6.63 4.63
C VAL A 80 -25.74 6.62 3.37
N HIS A 81 -25.15 6.48 2.18
CA HIS A 81 -25.89 6.37 0.93
C HIS A 81 -26.83 5.16 0.93
N ILE A 82 -26.33 3.98 1.32
CA ILE A 82 -27.13 2.75 1.44
C ILE A 82 -28.24 2.93 2.48
N HIS A 83 -27.93 3.49 3.65
CA HIS A 83 -28.92 3.72 4.71
C HIS A 83 -30.08 4.59 4.22
N ARG A 84 -29.79 5.70 3.55
CA ARG A 84 -30.82 6.59 2.96
C ARG A 84 -31.62 5.88 1.87
N HIS A 85 -30.97 5.07 1.04
CA HIS A 85 -31.63 4.31 -0.02
C HIS A 85 -32.61 3.28 0.53
N VAL A 86 -32.24 2.59 1.63
CA VAL A 86 -33.14 1.65 2.32
C VAL A 86 -34.34 2.40 2.91
N GLN A 87 -34.11 3.52 3.61
CA GLN A 87 -35.21 4.32 4.18
C GLN A 87 -36.20 4.80 3.11
N SER A 88 -35.71 5.25 1.96
CA SER A 88 -36.57 5.71 0.86
C SER A 88 -37.42 4.61 0.22
N LYS A 89 -37.05 3.34 0.33
CA LYS A 89 -37.81 2.20 -0.22
C LYS A 89 -38.81 1.60 0.76
N MET A 90 -38.66 1.92 2.05
CA MET A 90 -39.53 1.45 3.13
C MET A 90 -40.62 2.47 3.50
N ALA A 91 -40.51 3.70 3.00
CA ALA A 91 -41.55 4.72 3.02
C ALA A 91 -42.44 4.58 1.78
#